data_AF-A0A8I2G703-F1
#
_entry.id   AF-A0A8I2G703-F1
#
_cell.length_a   1.000
_cell.length_b   1.000
_cell.length_c   1.000
_cell.angle_alpha   90.00
_cell.angle_beta   90.00
_cell.angle_gamma   90.00
#
_symmetry.space_group_name_H-M   'P 1'
#
loop_
_entity.id
_entity.type
_entity.pdbx_description
1 polymer ?
#
loop_
_entity_poly.entity_id
_entity_poly.type
_entity_poly.pdbx_seq_one_letter_code
_entity_poly.pdbx_strand_id
1 'polypeptide(L)'
;MGLRKLIKFEARRVTSSRYIAVVLVFLVASGYFIYHGISQYKNILEEKNNFQEFEREKYEYFIYPSKHGNYGIRLMFVPSPMMAFFDGGPVPNYMTTFIDGSERMFIYQPLKGQSAFSKITSAFMTFAGFILLFGSGLSLLYGFAGSKDHEWLKFLEELVGERKRLFLYQLIARAFILLLFCLIMDVFSIILFIISGVSLNLGCFFIFTLAIFFMLLFFLFGGLIAGTLKSRFWGWASMVIAWFLLAFLVPAILYHFTYGLAGSIRSPYKMDTLKLKLFQDYEKGSLEKGGKFDQSKRGSELEKDMFILFWNGGFKELMEHEADMANEMKDNASFFQTLASFFPSTFFLSVSSELSSRGFANLIGFNEYSQEMKKSYIWYLAKNYLLSKKVVFPPFIKKDENLYQGQSQLPNNFGFGLVVTVLWLAVFFVFSWIRFNRMLDRARDTERELSPDELNKDKTNVIFTSDKGLLPQLITKLRSQNIPFLSVPGPASLPGDVKVKNLFSLFGLAEPEVLKEIAGKYVFTLDPDQKGQVLSEITRSLTADVLIFDNFLAGLSDDIIHHFAGVLNSIKKGRIIVYFTNSLLVSTVIGDCGIKWTDEKIAF
;
A
#
# COMPACT_ATOMS: atom_id res chain seq x y z
N MET A 1 15.02 21.58 18.18
CA MET A 1 14.47 21.79 16.82
C MET A 1 12.98 21.45 16.81
N GLY A 2 12.09 22.34 16.36
CA GLY A 2 10.64 22.10 16.39
C GLY A 2 10.11 21.23 15.24
N LEU A 3 8.98 20.53 15.44
CA LEU A 3 8.36 19.62 14.46
C LEU A 3 8.21 20.22 13.06
N ARG A 4 7.76 21.49 12.95
CA ARG A 4 7.60 22.18 11.66
C ARG A 4 8.90 22.24 10.84
N LYS A 5 10.04 22.49 11.50
CA LYS A 5 11.35 22.52 10.82
C LYS A 5 11.75 21.12 10.34
N LEU A 6 11.42 20.07 11.10
CA LEU A 6 11.73 18.70 10.72
C LEU A 6 10.85 18.21 9.57
N ILE A 7 9.55 18.52 9.58
CA ILE A 7 8.65 18.26 8.44
C ILE A 7 9.19 18.94 7.18
N LYS A 8 9.59 20.21 7.27
CA LYS A 8 10.18 20.94 6.13
C LYS A 8 11.49 20.30 5.65
N PHE A 9 12.32 19.79 6.57
CA PHE A 9 13.56 19.10 6.24
C PHE A 9 13.31 17.77 5.52
N GLU A 10 12.47 16.89 6.09
CA GLU A 10 12.11 15.61 5.47
C GLU A 10 11.40 15.85 4.13
N ALA A 11 10.50 16.84 4.04
CA ALA A 11 9.86 17.21 2.78
C ALA A 11 10.87 17.67 1.71
N ARG A 12 11.88 18.47 2.08
CA ARG A 12 12.97 18.88 1.15
C ARG A 12 13.83 17.69 0.72
N ARG A 13 14.04 16.74 1.61
CA ARG A 13 14.81 15.52 1.33
C ARG A 13 14.08 14.63 0.32
N VAL A 14 12.78 14.42 0.52
CA VAL A 14 11.90 13.68 -0.39
C VAL A 14 11.68 14.44 -1.70
N THR A 15 11.65 15.76 -1.69
CA THR A 15 11.53 16.57 -2.91
C THR A 15 12.88 16.90 -3.55
N SER A 16 13.94 16.15 -3.25
CA SER A 16 15.16 16.25 -4.05
C SER A 16 14.90 15.79 -5.49
N SER A 17 15.63 16.37 -6.46
CA SER A 17 15.34 16.23 -7.90
C SER A 17 15.21 14.77 -8.37
N ARG A 18 15.94 13.85 -7.76
CA ARG A 18 15.91 12.41 -8.06
C ARG A 18 14.57 11.76 -7.71
N TYR A 19 14.02 12.06 -6.54
CA TYR A 19 12.74 11.49 -6.11
C TYR A 19 11.56 12.17 -6.81
N ILE A 20 11.67 13.47 -7.15
CA ILE A 20 10.65 14.16 -7.97
C ILE A 20 10.46 13.41 -9.30
N ALA A 21 11.54 13.04 -9.98
CA ALA A 21 11.44 12.28 -11.24
C ALA A 21 10.72 10.94 -11.04
N VAL A 22 11.03 10.20 -9.97
CA VAL A 22 10.37 8.92 -9.65
C VAL A 22 8.89 9.12 -9.33
N VAL A 23 8.54 10.15 -8.56
CA VAL A 23 7.15 10.49 -8.24
C VAL A 23 6.38 10.93 -9.48
N LEU A 24 6.98 11.70 -10.38
CA LEU A 24 6.36 12.10 -11.64
C LEU A 24 6.12 10.89 -12.56
N VAL A 25 7.10 9.99 -12.71
CA VAL A 25 6.91 8.74 -13.46
C VAL A 25 5.80 7.90 -12.85
N PHE A 26 5.75 7.81 -11.51
CA PHE A 26 4.68 7.12 -10.81
C PHE A 26 3.30 7.76 -11.07
N LEU A 27 3.20 9.09 -11.01
CA LEU A 27 1.94 9.82 -11.28
C LEU A 27 1.47 9.63 -12.72
N VAL A 28 2.38 9.67 -13.70
CA VAL A 28 2.06 9.43 -15.11
C VAL A 28 1.58 7.99 -15.33
N ALA A 29 2.29 7.01 -14.78
CA ALA A 29 1.88 5.61 -14.84
C ALA A 29 0.51 5.39 -14.18
N SER A 30 0.29 6.03 -13.02
CA SER A 30 -0.99 6.01 -12.32
C SER A 30 -2.13 6.56 -13.17
N GLY A 31 -1.90 7.70 -13.83
CA GLY A 31 -2.86 8.30 -14.76
C GLY A 31 -3.17 7.40 -15.95
N TYR A 32 -2.15 6.73 -16.50
CA TYR A 32 -2.34 5.74 -17.54
C TYR A 32 -3.26 4.60 -17.09
N PHE A 33 -3.01 4.00 -15.92
CA PHE A 33 -3.86 2.91 -15.42
C PHE A 33 -5.30 3.36 -15.14
N ILE A 34 -5.49 4.52 -14.51
CA ILE A 34 -6.82 5.07 -14.24
C ILE A 34 -7.55 5.38 -15.54
N TYR A 35 -6.88 6.04 -16.50
CA TYR A 35 -7.45 6.33 -17.81
C TYR A 35 -7.86 5.06 -18.56
N HIS A 36 -6.99 4.05 -18.56
CA HIS A 36 -7.29 2.75 -19.16
C HIS A 36 -8.52 2.10 -18.51
N GLY A 37 -8.59 2.07 -17.18
CA GLY A 37 -9.74 1.52 -16.47
C GLY A 37 -11.04 2.31 -16.72
N ILE A 38 -10.97 3.63 -16.84
CA ILE A 38 -12.12 4.47 -17.25
C ILE A 38 -12.57 4.10 -18.67
N SER A 39 -11.63 3.95 -19.60
CA SER A 39 -11.94 3.55 -20.98
C SER A 39 -12.63 2.19 -21.03
N GLN A 40 -12.13 1.21 -20.27
CA GLN A 40 -12.76 -0.10 -20.15
C GLN A 40 -14.18 0.00 -19.57
N TYR A 41 -14.38 0.81 -18.53
CA TYR A 41 -15.70 1.01 -17.93
C TYR A 41 -16.69 1.64 -18.92
N LYS A 42 -16.26 2.62 -19.73
CA LYS A 42 -17.08 3.21 -20.80
C LYS A 42 -17.49 2.19 -21.85
N ASN A 43 -16.56 1.34 -22.28
CA ASN A 43 -16.88 0.27 -23.24
C ASN A 43 -17.94 -0.69 -22.67
N ILE A 44 -17.87 -1.01 -21.36
CA ILE A 44 -18.90 -1.85 -20.72
C ILE A 44 -20.27 -1.14 -20.71
N LEU A 45 -20.33 0.18 -20.52
CA LEU A 45 -21.57 0.93 -20.59
C LEU A 45 -22.16 0.98 -22.02
N GLU A 46 -21.31 1.08 -23.04
CA GLU A 46 -21.73 0.99 -24.43
C GLU A 46 -22.29 -0.40 -24.75
N GLU A 47 -21.58 -1.45 -24.34
CA GLU A 47 -22.05 -2.82 -24.51
C GLU A 47 -23.32 -3.13 -23.73
N LYS A 48 -23.50 -2.52 -22.54
CA LYS A 48 -24.77 -2.57 -21.80
C LYS A 48 -25.90 -2.02 -22.67
N ASN A 49 -25.72 -0.86 -23.31
CA ASN A 49 -26.77 -0.27 -24.15
C ASN A 49 -27.10 -1.19 -25.34
N ASN A 50 -26.08 -1.71 -26.02
CA ASN A 50 -26.24 -2.66 -27.14
C ASN A 50 -26.95 -3.95 -26.69
N PHE A 51 -26.60 -4.46 -25.50
CA PHE A 51 -27.22 -5.63 -24.89
C PHE A 51 -28.71 -5.40 -24.60
N GLN A 52 -29.06 -4.25 -24.03
CA GLN A 52 -30.45 -3.90 -23.72
C GLN A 52 -31.29 -3.69 -24.98
N GLU A 53 -30.74 -3.01 -25.98
CA GLU A 53 -31.39 -2.80 -27.28
C GLU A 53 -31.68 -4.15 -27.95
N PHE A 54 -30.68 -5.02 -28.03
CA PHE A 54 -30.87 -6.37 -28.57
C PHE A 54 -31.91 -7.17 -27.78
N GLU A 55 -31.87 -7.18 -26.44
CA GLU A 55 -32.86 -7.93 -25.66
C GLU A 55 -34.28 -7.38 -25.87
N ARG A 56 -34.44 -6.05 -25.97
CA ARG A 56 -35.74 -5.41 -26.24
C ARG A 56 -36.28 -5.81 -27.61
N GLU A 57 -35.49 -5.65 -28.68
CA GLU A 57 -35.88 -6.02 -30.04
C GLU A 57 -36.20 -7.51 -30.14
N LYS A 58 -35.36 -8.35 -29.54
CA LYS A 58 -35.58 -9.79 -29.48
C LYS A 58 -36.96 -10.12 -28.93
N TYR A 59 -37.42 -9.47 -27.87
CA TYR A 59 -38.76 -9.72 -27.31
C TYR A 59 -39.92 -9.30 -28.22
N GLU A 60 -39.75 -8.30 -29.07
CA GLU A 60 -40.78 -7.90 -30.04
C GLU A 60 -41.06 -9.00 -31.07
N TYR A 61 -40.05 -9.81 -31.40
CA TYR A 61 -40.17 -10.94 -32.32
C TYR A 61 -40.62 -12.25 -31.66
N PHE A 62 -40.73 -12.29 -30.33
CA PHE A 62 -41.10 -13.48 -29.56
C PHE A 62 -42.63 -13.66 -29.46
N ILE A 63 -43.26 -14.04 -30.57
CA ILE A 63 -44.71 -14.27 -30.61
C ILE A 63 -45.09 -15.56 -29.84
N TYR A 64 -44.24 -16.60 -29.88
CA TYR A 64 -44.50 -17.90 -29.25
C TYR A 64 -43.29 -18.40 -28.42
N PRO A 65 -43.16 -18.00 -27.14
CA PRO A 65 -42.05 -18.42 -26.29
C PRO A 65 -41.88 -19.95 -26.21
N SER A 66 -42.99 -20.70 -26.26
CA SER A 66 -42.99 -22.17 -26.25
C SER A 66 -42.40 -22.82 -27.51
N LYS A 67 -42.41 -22.13 -28.66
CA LYS A 67 -41.75 -22.59 -29.91
C LYS A 67 -40.30 -22.13 -30.01
N HIS A 68 -39.92 -21.13 -29.22
CA HIS A 68 -38.60 -20.52 -29.20
C HIS A 68 -37.84 -20.85 -27.90
N GLY A 69 -38.09 -22.01 -27.28
CA GLY A 69 -37.55 -22.40 -25.97
C GLY A 69 -36.03 -22.20 -25.80
N ASN A 70 -35.28 -22.27 -26.90
CA ASN A 70 -33.82 -22.05 -26.95
C ASN A 70 -33.37 -20.59 -26.85
N TYR A 71 -34.29 -19.62 -26.88
CA TYR A 71 -33.92 -18.21 -26.99
C TYR A 71 -33.96 -17.46 -25.66
N GLY A 72 -34.53 -18.01 -24.58
CA GLY A 72 -34.34 -17.62 -23.17
C GLY A 72 -34.21 -16.12 -22.82
N ILE A 73 -33.65 -15.87 -21.64
CA ILE A 73 -33.36 -14.55 -21.06
C ILE A 73 -31.87 -14.45 -20.84
N ARG A 74 -31.24 -13.38 -21.32
CA ARG A 74 -29.87 -13.08 -20.88
C ARG A 74 -29.93 -12.08 -19.73
N LEU A 75 -29.13 -12.30 -18.70
CA LEU A 75 -28.82 -11.27 -17.71
C LEU A 75 -27.37 -10.82 -17.89
N MET A 76 -27.13 -9.53 -17.69
CA MET A 76 -25.82 -8.92 -17.78
C MET A 76 -25.42 -8.30 -16.45
N PHE A 77 -24.21 -8.60 -16.01
CA PHE A 77 -23.56 -7.93 -14.89
C PHE A 77 -22.98 -6.58 -15.33
N VAL A 78 -23.37 -5.50 -14.64
CA VAL A 78 -22.84 -4.15 -14.85
C VAL A 78 -22.06 -3.74 -13.61
N PRO A 79 -20.72 -3.59 -13.68
CA PRO A 79 -19.92 -3.20 -12.53
C PRO A 79 -20.20 -1.75 -12.10
N SER A 80 -19.77 -1.40 -10.89
CA SER A 80 -19.81 -0.02 -10.44
C SER A 80 -18.70 0.82 -11.10
N PRO A 81 -18.83 2.15 -11.11
CA PRO A 81 -17.79 3.04 -11.64
C PRO A 81 -16.42 2.89 -10.98
N MET A 82 -16.37 2.41 -9.73
CA MET A 82 -15.12 2.19 -9.01
C MET A 82 -14.25 1.14 -9.70
N MET A 83 -14.82 0.26 -10.51
CA MET A 83 -14.09 -0.73 -11.32
C MET A 83 -12.94 -0.10 -12.12
N ALA A 84 -13.08 1.15 -12.57
CA ALA A 84 -12.04 1.85 -13.32
C ALA A 84 -10.72 2.03 -12.53
N PHE A 85 -10.72 1.91 -11.20
CA PHE A 85 -9.49 1.90 -10.37
C PHE A 85 -8.84 0.54 -10.23
N PHE A 86 -9.50 -0.52 -10.64
CA PHE A 86 -9.12 -1.87 -10.26
C PHE A 86 -8.93 -2.78 -11.45
N ASP A 87 -8.94 -2.22 -12.67
CA ASP A 87 -8.79 -3.01 -13.88
C ASP A 87 -7.70 -2.51 -14.82
N GLY A 88 -6.83 -3.44 -15.17
CA GLY A 88 -5.86 -3.39 -16.26
C GLY A 88 -5.64 -4.76 -16.88
N GLY A 89 -6.41 -5.77 -16.46
CA GLY A 89 -6.32 -7.14 -16.98
C GLY A 89 -7.40 -7.40 -18.04
N PRO A 90 -7.32 -8.54 -18.76
CA PRO A 90 -8.45 -9.04 -19.54
C PRO A 90 -9.58 -9.38 -18.57
N VAL A 91 -10.48 -8.41 -18.43
CA VAL A 91 -11.85 -8.54 -17.93
C VAL A 91 -12.35 -9.96 -18.27
N PRO A 92 -13.00 -10.71 -17.38
CA PRO A 92 -13.95 -11.70 -17.87
C PRO A 92 -15.00 -10.89 -18.64
N ASN A 93 -14.79 -10.75 -19.96
CA ASN A 93 -15.66 -10.01 -20.88
C ASN A 93 -17.11 -10.38 -20.55
N TYR A 94 -17.79 -9.53 -19.77
CA TYR A 94 -19.20 -9.64 -19.46
C TYR A 94 -19.56 -10.96 -18.76
N MET A 95 -19.79 -10.88 -17.44
CA MET A 95 -20.56 -11.94 -16.76
C MET A 95 -22.00 -11.86 -17.28
N THR A 96 -22.26 -12.58 -18.35
CA THR A 96 -23.59 -12.81 -18.90
C THR A 96 -24.04 -14.19 -18.52
N THR A 97 -25.26 -14.29 -18.01
CA THR A 97 -25.93 -15.56 -17.74
C THR A 97 -27.10 -15.69 -18.69
N PHE A 98 -27.37 -16.89 -19.14
CA PHE A 98 -28.50 -17.19 -19.99
C PHE A 98 -29.42 -18.14 -19.28
N ILE A 99 -30.70 -17.82 -19.23
CA ILE A 99 -31.77 -18.57 -18.60
C ILE A 99 -32.72 -18.98 -19.72
N ASP A 100 -32.66 -20.22 -20.17
CA ASP A 100 -33.62 -20.74 -21.15
C ASP A 100 -34.81 -21.45 -20.50
N GLY A 101 -35.82 -21.77 -21.31
CA GLY A 101 -36.93 -22.62 -20.90
C GLY A 101 -36.55 -24.11 -20.78
N SER A 102 -35.31 -24.45 -21.14
CA SER A 102 -34.74 -25.80 -21.21
C SER A 102 -33.57 -26.00 -20.23
N GLU A 103 -33.72 -25.47 -19.00
CA GLU A 103 -32.93 -25.81 -17.81
C GLU A 103 -31.48 -25.27 -17.73
N ARG A 104 -30.96 -24.67 -18.79
CA ARG A 104 -29.54 -24.32 -18.88
C ARG A 104 -29.31 -22.89 -18.44
N MET A 105 -28.84 -22.75 -17.19
CA MET A 105 -28.13 -21.53 -16.78
C MET A 105 -26.69 -21.57 -17.26
N PHE A 106 -26.46 -21.19 -18.52
CA PHE A 106 -25.12 -21.01 -19.07
C PHE A 106 -24.64 -19.60 -18.77
N ILE A 107 -23.65 -19.50 -17.88
CA ILE A 107 -22.87 -18.27 -17.80
C ILE A 107 -21.87 -18.35 -18.96
N TYR A 108 -22.10 -17.54 -20.00
CA TYR A 108 -21.33 -17.58 -21.25
C TYR A 108 -19.84 -17.26 -21.03
N GLN A 109 -19.50 -16.73 -19.86
CA GLN A 109 -18.15 -16.75 -19.29
C GLN A 109 -18.17 -17.33 -17.88
N PRO A 110 -17.88 -18.64 -17.68
CA PRO A 110 -18.04 -19.28 -16.39
C PRO A 110 -16.99 -18.80 -15.38
N LEU A 111 -17.30 -17.73 -14.66
CA LEU A 111 -16.77 -17.49 -13.31
C LEU A 111 -17.63 -18.28 -12.30
N LYS A 112 -17.74 -19.60 -12.48
CA LYS A 112 -18.44 -20.47 -11.52
C LYS A 112 -17.43 -21.10 -10.57
N GLY A 113 -17.64 -20.92 -9.27
CA GLY A 113 -16.88 -21.56 -8.20
C GLY A 113 -15.37 -21.30 -8.33
N GLN A 114 -14.60 -22.36 -8.53
CA GLN A 114 -13.14 -22.38 -8.54
C GLN A 114 -12.49 -21.38 -9.52
N SER A 115 -13.07 -21.11 -10.70
CA SER A 115 -12.47 -20.21 -11.70
C SER A 115 -12.47 -18.75 -11.27
N ALA A 116 -13.40 -18.33 -10.40
CA ALA A 116 -13.40 -16.99 -9.80
C ALA A 116 -12.14 -16.73 -8.97
N PHE A 117 -11.58 -17.78 -8.37
CA PHE A 117 -10.34 -17.73 -7.59
C PHE A 117 -9.07 -17.83 -8.46
N SER A 118 -9.19 -18.27 -9.74
CA SER A 118 -8.04 -18.43 -10.66
C SER A 118 -7.56 -17.14 -11.31
N LYS A 119 -8.46 -16.17 -11.53
CA LYS A 119 -8.14 -14.89 -12.19
C LYS A 119 -7.40 -13.90 -11.32
N ILE A 120 -7.12 -14.24 -10.06
CA ILE A 120 -6.44 -13.32 -9.14
C ILE A 120 -4.95 -13.11 -9.51
N THR A 121 -4.40 -13.92 -10.41
CA THR A 121 -3.08 -13.69 -11.02
C THR A 121 -2.98 -12.36 -11.75
N SER A 122 -4.10 -11.79 -12.24
CA SER A 122 -4.11 -10.45 -12.85
C SER A 122 -4.14 -9.31 -11.83
N ALA A 123 -4.23 -9.57 -10.52
CA ALA A 123 -4.33 -8.51 -9.50
C ALA A 123 -3.16 -7.53 -9.55
N PHE A 124 -1.96 -7.98 -9.95
CA PHE A 124 -0.77 -7.14 -10.10
C PHE A 124 -0.76 -6.27 -11.36
N MET A 125 -1.59 -6.57 -12.35
CA MET A 125 -1.73 -5.79 -13.60
C MET A 125 -2.74 -4.65 -13.49
N THR A 126 -3.34 -4.47 -12.31
CA THR A 126 -4.34 -3.44 -12.02
C THR A 126 -3.67 -2.22 -11.39
N PHE A 127 -4.37 -1.09 -11.32
CA PHE A 127 -3.87 0.08 -10.60
C PHE A 127 -3.67 -0.19 -9.09
N ALA A 128 -4.56 -0.96 -8.44
CA ALA A 128 -4.32 -1.40 -7.06
C ALA A 128 -3.08 -2.29 -6.94
N GLY A 129 -2.86 -3.20 -7.89
CA GLY A 129 -1.62 -3.97 -8.00
C GLY A 129 -0.38 -3.09 -8.16
N PHE A 130 -0.45 -2.10 -9.06
CA PHE A 130 0.59 -1.11 -9.27
C PHE A 130 0.91 -0.32 -7.99
N ILE A 131 -0.11 0.17 -7.27
CA ILE A 131 0.08 0.83 -5.96
C ILE A 131 0.70 -0.14 -4.96
N LEU A 132 0.23 -1.39 -4.88
CA LEU A 132 0.81 -2.38 -4.00
C LEU A 132 2.28 -2.60 -4.33
N LEU A 133 2.69 -2.72 -5.60
CA LEU A 133 4.08 -2.99 -5.95
C LEU A 133 4.97 -1.76 -5.78
N PHE A 134 4.64 -0.68 -6.47
CA PHE A 134 5.47 0.51 -6.52
C PHE A 134 5.30 1.38 -5.28
N GLY A 135 4.07 1.56 -4.80
CA GLY A 135 3.79 2.33 -3.59
C GLY A 135 4.41 1.70 -2.35
N SER A 136 4.27 0.37 -2.15
CA SER A 136 4.93 -0.31 -1.02
C SER A 136 6.46 -0.24 -1.11
N GLY A 137 7.03 -0.43 -2.30
CA GLY A 137 8.47 -0.34 -2.52
C GLY A 137 9.00 1.06 -2.21
N LEU A 138 8.30 2.11 -2.67
CA LEU A 138 8.63 3.50 -2.33
C LEU A 138 8.51 3.77 -0.83
N SER A 139 7.46 3.28 -0.18
CA SER A 139 7.26 3.47 1.26
C SER A 139 8.34 2.76 2.09
N LEU A 140 8.73 1.54 1.71
CA LEU A 140 9.86 0.81 2.30
C LEU A 140 11.18 1.56 2.13
N LEU A 141 11.49 1.99 0.90
CA LEU A 141 12.69 2.76 0.59
C LEU A 141 12.74 4.05 1.40
N TYR A 142 11.58 4.70 1.56
CA TYR A 142 11.47 5.92 2.33
C TYR A 142 11.69 5.69 3.84
N GLY A 143 11.14 4.60 4.39
CA GLY A 143 11.44 4.16 5.75
C GLY A 143 12.94 3.87 5.93
N PHE A 144 13.53 3.14 4.99
CA PHE A 144 14.93 2.71 5.01
C PHE A 144 15.93 3.87 4.87
N ALA A 145 15.63 4.88 4.05
CA ALA A 145 16.52 6.02 3.82
C ALA A 145 16.76 6.87 5.08
N GLY A 146 15.85 6.80 6.05
CA GLY A 146 15.88 7.60 7.26
C GLY A 146 17.08 7.40 8.19
N SER A 147 17.49 6.14 8.34
CA SER A 147 18.34 5.72 9.46
C SER A 147 19.82 5.58 9.09
N LYS A 148 20.23 6.10 7.93
CA LYS A 148 21.48 5.73 7.25
C LYS A 148 22.76 6.24 7.91
N ASP A 149 22.70 7.28 8.74
CA ASP A 149 23.89 7.91 9.30
C ASP A 149 23.75 8.07 10.81
N HIS A 150 24.56 7.31 11.55
CA HIS A 150 24.51 7.26 13.00
C HIS A 150 24.97 8.58 13.62
N GLU A 151 26.00 9.20 13.03
CA GLU A 151 26.54 10.48 13.50
C GLU A 151 25.51 11.59 13.28
N TRP A 152 24.84 11.57 12.12
CA TRP A 152 23.75 12.50 11.83
C TRP A 152 22.56 12.36 12.80
N LEU A 153 22.16 11.13 13.14
CA LEU A 153 21.07 10.92 14.09
C LEU A 153 21.43 11.36 15.50
N LYS A 154 22.69 11.16 15.92
CA LYS A 154 23.19 11.65 17.21
C LYS A 154 23.18 13.18 17.25
N PHE A 155 23.62 13.81 16.17
CA PHE A 155 23.55 15.26 16.00
C PHE A 155 22.10 15.78 16.07
N LEU A 156 21.15 15.10 15.40
CA LEU A 156 19.74 15.45 15.49
C LEU A 156 19.16 15.21 16.90
N GLU A 157 19.62 14.19 17.61
CA GLU A 157 19.23 13.92 19.01
C GLU A 157 19.64 15.10 19.89
N GLU A 158 20.85 15.63 19.72
CA GLU A 158 21.37 16.79 20.45
C GLU A 158 20.56 18.05 20.18
N LEU A 159 20.15 18.28 18.94
CA LEU A 159 19.32 19.42 18.57
C LEU A 159 17.87 19.33 19.07
N VAL A 160 17.33 18.13 19.21
CA VAL A 160 15.93 17.89 19.64
C VAL A 160 15.83 17.73 21.16
N GLY A 161 16.90 17.32 21.83
CA GLY A 161 17.01 17.15 23.28
C GLY A 161 16.49 15.81 23.82
N GLU A 162 15.56 15.15 23.10
CA GLU A 162 14.96 13.88 23.52
C GLU A 162 14.85 12.87 22.36
N ARG A 163 15.31 11.62 22.58
CA ARG A 163 15.23 10.50 21.61
C ARG A 163 13.80 10.20 21.18
N LYS A 164 12.85 10.17 22.13
CA LYS A 164 11.42 9.92 21.88
C LYS A 164 10.85 10.94 20.91
N ARG A 165 11.16 12.22 21.11
CA ARG A 165 10.70 13.31 20.24
C ARG A 165 11.32 13.20 18.85
N LEU A 166 12.61 12.91 18.74
CA LEU A 166 13.27 12.74 17.44
C LEU A 166 12.60 11.64 16.61
N PHE A 167 12.40 10.46 17.20
CA PHE A 167 11.74 9.34 16.53
C PHE A 167 10.30 9.68 16.11
N LEU A 168 9.50 10.23 17.02
CA LEU A 168 8.11 10.60 16.74
C LEU A 168 8.02 11.68 15.65
N TYR A 169 8.89 12.69 15.69
CA TYR A 169 8.88 13.75 14.69
C TYR A 169 9.27 13.22 13.31
N GLN A 170 10.27 12.32 13.23
CA GLN A 170 10.61 11.66 11.97
C GLN A 170 9.42 10.83 11.46
N LEU A 171 8.83 9.98 12.31
CA LEU A 171 7.69 9.16 11.93
C LEU A 171 6.49 9.99 11.45
N ILE A 172 6.11 11.02 12.19
CA ILE A 172 5.01 11.94 11.83
C ILE A 172 5.29 12.63 10.51
N ALA A 173 6.53 13.13 10.30
CA ALA A 173 6.89 13.78 9.05
C ALA A 173 6.78 12.83 7.86
N ARG A 174 7.20 11.57 8.01
CA ARG A 174 7.10 10.57 6.94
C ARG A 174 5.68 10.12 6.67
N ALA A 175 4.91 9.84 7.72
CA ALA A 175 3.49 9.52 7.61
C ALA A 175 2.71 10.64 6.93
N PHE A 176 3.00 11.90 7.27
CA PHE A 176 2.36 13.06 6.65
C PHE A 176 2.67 13.16 5.15
N ILE A 177 3.90 12.89 4.73
CA ILE A 177 4.29 12.90 3.31
C ILE A 177 3.60 11.77 2.54
N LEU A 178 3.49 10.56 3.12
CA LEU A 178 2.73 9.46 2.52
C LEU A 178 1.24 9.78 2.41
N LEU A 179 0.67 10.44 3.43
CA LEU A 179 -0.73 10.89 3.38
C LEU A 179 -0.93 11.90 2.25
N LEU A 180 -0.06 12.91 2.15
CA LEU A 180 -0.12 13.89 1.07
C LEU A 180 -0.03 13.23 -0.31
N PHE A 181 0.83 12.23 -0.45
CA PHE A 181 0.94 11.45 -1.68
C PHE A 181 -0.37 10.73 -2.03
N CYS A 182 -1.02 10.07 -1.06
CA CYS A 182 -2.33 9.45 -1.26
C CYS A 182 -3.39 10.49 -1.67
N LEU A 183 -3.40 11.66 -1.01
CA LEU A 183 -4.35 12.74 -1.34
C LEU A 183 -4.12 13.35 -2.73
N ILE A 184 -2.87 13.46 -3.18
CA ILE A 184 -2.57 13.93 -4.55
C ILE A 184 -3.10 12.93 -5.57
N MET A 185 -2.85 11.64 -5.35
CA MET A 185 -3.38 10.56 -6.17
C MET A 185 -4.90 10.61 -6.22
N ASP A 186 -5.55 10.87 -5.08
CA ASP A 186 -6.99 10.98 -4.97
C ASP A 186 -7.56 12.12 -5.80
N VAL A 187 -7.03 13.32 -5.60
CA VAL A 187 -7.46 14.52 -6.32
C VAL A 187 -7.26 14.32 -7.82
N PHE A 188 -6.12 13.80 -8.24
CA PHE A 188 -5.83 13.53 -9.64
C PHE A 188 -6.83 12.52 -10.24
N SER A 189 -7.17 11.48 -9.49
CA SER A 189 -8.14 10.49 -9.95
C SER A 189 -9.55 11.06 -10.03
N ILE A 190 -9.99 11.84 -9.04
CA ILE A 190 -11.28 12.53 -9.06
C ILE A 190 -11.38 13.43 -10.30
N ILE A 191 -10.34 14.19 -10.62
CA ILE A 191 -10.29 15.03 -11.83
C ILE A 191 -10.47 14.18 -13.08
N LEU A 192 -9.79 13.04 -13.20
CA LEU A 192 -9.94 12.15 -14.36
C LEU A 192 -11.37 11.61 -14.50
N PHE A 193 -12.03 11.27 -13.39
CA PHE A 193 -13.44 10.83 -13.41
C PHE A 193 -14.38 11.95 -13.85
N ILE A 194 -14.19 13.18 -13.32
CA ILE A 194 -14.98 14.36 -13.70
C ILE A 194 -14.83 14.66 -15.19
N ILE A 195 -13.60 14.73 -15.70
CA ILE A 195 -13.32 14.97 -17.12
C ILE A 195 -13.95 13.87 -17.99
N SER A 196 -13.97 12.64 -17.49
CA SER A 196 -14.51 11.50 -18.22
C SER A 196 -16.04 11.39 -18.16
N GLY A 197 -16.72 12.16 -17.31
CA GLY A 197 -18.17 12.08 -17.12
C GLY A 197 -18.63 10.80 -16.41
N VAL A 198 -17.74 10.16 -15.65
CA VAL A 198 -18.06 8.93 -14.90
C VAL A 198 -18.41 9.31 -13.46
N SER A 199 -19.56 8.86 -12.96
CA SER A 199 -19.99 9.12 -11.59
C SER A 199 -19.06 8.42 -10.58
N LEU A 200 -18.80 9.07 -9.44
CA LEU A 200 -17.91 8.53 -8.41
C LEU A 200 -18.62 8.53 -7.05
N ASN A 201 -18.51 7.41 -6.32
CA ASN A 201 -18.93 7.35 -4.93
C ASN A 201 -17.75 7.78 -4.02
N LEU A 202 -17.80 9.05 -3.56
CA LEU A 202 -16.75 9.63 -2.73
C LEU A 202 -16.52 8.87 -1.42
N GLY A 203 -17.55 8.23 -0.84
CA GLY A 203 -17.42 7.46 0.39
C GLY A 203 -16.58 6.20 0.19
N CYS A 204 -16.87 5.43 -0.87
CA CYS A 204 -16.06 4.27 -1.25
C CYS A 204 -14.63 4.67 -1.59
N PHE A 205 -14.46 5.81 -2.25
CA PHE A 205 -13.16 6.36 -2.61
C PHE A 205 -12.33 6.71 -1.38
N PHE A 206 -12.90 7.41 -0.40
CA PHE A 206 -12.22 7.72 0.86
C PHE A 206 -11.78 6.47 1.63
N ILE A 207 -12.61 5.42 1.67
CA ILE A 207 -12.26 4.15 2.33
C ILE A 207 -11.10 3.47 1.61
N PHE A 208 -11.08 3.50 0.28
CA PHE A 208 -9.97 3.00 -0.51
C PHE A 208 -8.66 3.73 -0.18
N THR A 209 -8.67 5.06 -0.14
CA THR A 209 -7.52 5.87 0.26
C THR A 209 -7.01 5.50 1.64
N LEU A 210 -7.91 5.30 2.60
CA LEU A 210 -7.56 4.92 3.96
C LEU A 210 -6.86 3.54 3.98
N ALA A 211 -7.37 2.58 3.20
CA ALA A 211 -6.75 1.26 3.06
C ALA A 211 -5.36 1.34 2.42
N ILE A 212 -5.18 2.17 1.37
CA ILE A 212 -3.86 2.44 0.79
C ILE A 212 -2.92 3.01 1.86
N PHE A 213 -3.36 4.05 2.56
CA PHE A 213 -2.54 4.75 3.54
C PHE A 213 -2.04 3.81 4.65
N PHE A 214 -2.91 2.96 5.21
CA PHE A 214 -2.50 1.98 6.22
C PHE A 214 -1.55 0.93 5.67
N MET A 215 -1.77 0.44 4.46
CA MET A 215 -0.86 -0.49 3.78
C MET A 215 0.51 0.16 3.56
N LEU A 216 0.57 1.42 3.09
CA LEU A 216 1.82 2.16 2.95
C LEU A 216 2.51 2.41 4.29
N LEU A 217 1.78 2.72 5.37
CA LEU A 217 2.36 2.85 6.72
C LEU A 217 3.00 1.55 7.20
N PHE A 218 2.36 0.41 6.93
CA PHE A 218 2.91 -0.90 7.30
C PHE A 218 4.29 -1.13 6.64
N PHE A 219 4.38 -0.83 5.34
CA PHE A 219 5.63 -0.88 4.60
C PHE A 219 6.66 0.17 5.04
N LEU A 220 6.22 1.38 5.44
CA LEU A 220 7.10 2.40 6.02
C LEU A 220 7.82 1.86 7.26
N PHE A 221 7.08 1.23 8.17
CA PHE A 221 7.68 0.64 9.37
C PHE A 221 8.64 -0.50 9.04
N GLY A 222 8.29 -1.37 8.09
CA GLY A 222 9.23 -2.39 7.59
C GLY A 222 10.55 -1.76 7.14
N GLY A 223 10.48 -0.63 6.44
CA GLY A 223 11.64 0.14 5.99
C GLY A 223 12.44 0.74 7.15
N LEU A 224 11.75 1.30 8.16
CA LEU A 224 12.39 1.81 9.37
C LEU A 224 13.16 0.72 10.11
N ILE A 225 12.56 -0.47 10.30
CA ILE A 225 13.21 -1.61 10.96
C ILE A 225 14.43 -2.05 10.15
N ALA A 226 14.31 -2.22 8.85
CA ALA A 226 15.43 -2.60 7.98
C ALA A 226 16.57 -1.56 8.02
N GLY A 227 16.23 -0.27 8.08
CA GLY A 227 17.19 0.83 8.16
C GLY A 227 18.03 0.85 9.44
N THR A 228 17.56 0.20 10.52
CA THR A 228 18.30 0.12 11.80
C THR A 228 19.27 -1.06 11.88
N LEU A 229 19.40 -1.87 10.83
CA LEU A 229 20.34 -2.99 10.81
C LEU A 229 21.79 -2.48 10.74
N LYS A 230 22.69 -3.13 11.48
CA LYS A 230 24.11 -2.73 11.60
C LYS A 230 24.82 -2.69 10.25
N SER A 231 24.54 -3.69 9.41
CA SER A 231 25.11 -3.75 8.06
C SER A 231 24.12 -3.22 7.05
N ARG A 232 24.58 -2.27 6.24
CA ARG A 232 23.82 -1.68 5.14
C ARG A 232 23.37 -2.74 4.13
N PHE A 233 24.23 -3.70 3.81
CA PHE A 233 23.91 -4.77 2.88
C PHE A 233 22.77 -5.64 3.42
N TRP A 234 22.86 -6.06 4.68
CA TRP A 234 21.80 -6.85 5.33
C TRP A 234 20.50 -6.05 5.49
N GLY A 235 20.58 -4.74 5.74
CA GLY A 235 19.44 -3.83 5.69
C GLY A 235 18.71 -3.89 4.35
N TRP A 236 19.43 -3.68 3.25
CA TRP A 236 18.88 -3.77 1.89
C TRP A 236 18.32 -5.15 1.57
N ALA A 237 19.07 -6.21 1.84
CA ALA A 237 18.64 -7.59 1.57
C ALA A 237 17.36 -7.94 2.34
N SER A 238 17.30 -7.63 3.63
CA SER A 238 16.10 -7.87 4.46
C SER A 238 14.89 -7.10 3.97
N MET A 239 15.06 -5.85 3.53
CA MET A 239 13.99 -5.04 2.96
C MET A 239 13.45 -5.65 1.66
N VAL A 240 14.32 -6.04 0.74
CA VAL A 240 13.92 -6.65 -0.55
C VAL A 240 13.23 -8.00 -0.32
N ILE A 241 13.77 -8.84 0.57
CA ILE A 241 13.17 -10.13 0.93
C ILE A 241 11.79 -9.91 1.56
N ALA A 242 11.69 -9.03 2.56
CA ALA A 242 10.41 -8.75 3.22
C ALA A 242 9.38 -8.17 2.24
N TRP A 243 9.79 -7.27 1.36
CA TRP A 243 8.95 -6.73 0.29
C TRP A 243 8.43 -7.83 -0.62
N PHE A 244 9.33 -8.68 -1.13
CA PHE A 244 8.95 -9.79 -2.01
C PHE A 244 7.99 -10.76 -1.32
N LEU A 245 8.28 -11.12 -0.06
CA LEU A 245 7.42 -11.98 0.74
C LEU A 245 6.02 -11.39 0.92
N LEU A 246 5.92 -10.12 1.32
CA LEU A 246 4.64 -9.49 1.69
C LEU A 246 3.84 -8.99 0.50
N ALA A 247 4.49 -8.52 -0.55
CA ALA A 247 3.85 -7.98 -1.75
C ALA A 247 3.53 -9.08 -2.79
N PHE A 248 4.30 -10.18 -2.84
CA PHE A 248 4.09 -11.25 -3.82
C PHE A 248 3.80 -12.61 -3.20
N LEU A 249 4.71 -13.14 -2.37
CA LEU A 249 4.61 -14.54 -1.94
C LEU A 249 3.38 -14.80 -1.07
N VAL A 250 3.13 -13.96 -0.07
CA VAL A 250 1.97 -14.11 0.84
C VAL A 250 0.65 -14.01 0.07
N PRO A 251 0.42 -12.96 -0.76
CA PRO A 251 -0.75 -12.95 -1.64
C PRO A 251 -0.84 -14.21 -2.51
N ALA A 252 0.23 -14.61 -3.19
CA ALA A 252 0.22 -15.78 -4.08
C ALA A 252 -0.12 -17.08 -3.33
N ILE A 253 0.46 -17.30 -2.14
CA ILE A 253 0.16 -18.47 -1.31
C ILE A 253 -1.29 -18.45 -0.86
N LEU A 254 -1.81 -17.33 -0.36
CA LEU A 254 -3.21 -17.23 0.06
C LEU A 254 -4.15 -17.50 -1.13
N TYR A 255 -3.87 -16.94 -2.31
CA TYR A 255 -4.65 -17.20 -3.51
C TYR A 255 -4.58 -18.65 -3.95
N HIS A 256 -3.40 -19.26 -3.96
CA HIS A 256 -3.25 -20.67 -4.31
C HIS A 256 -3.98 -21.58 -3.32
N PHE A 257 -3.87 -21.31 -2.01
CA PHE A 257 -4.52 -22.07 -0.96
C PHE A 257 -6.05 -21.98 -1.06
N THR A 258 -6.57 -20.76 -1.21
CA THR A 258 -8.02 -20.54 -1.36
C THR A 258 -8.58 -21.07 -2.68
N TYR A 259 -7.79 -21.02 -3.77
CA TYR A 259 -8.13 -21.70 -5.01
C TYR A 259 -8.23 -23.22 -4.83
N GLY A 260 -7.30 -23.83 -4.07
CA GLY A 260 -7.35 -25.24 -3.73
C GLY A 260 -8.60 -25.62 -2.92
N LEU A 261 -8.94 -24.81 -1.91
CA LEU A 261 -10.16 -24.99 -1.12
C LEU A 261 -11.43 -24.80 -1.96
N ALA A 262 -11.45 -23.80 -2.85
CA ALA A 262 -12.55 -23.58 -3.78
C ALA A 262 -12.74 -24.75 -4.77
N GLY A 263 -11.76 -25.66 -4.89
CA GLY A 263 -11.91 -26.92 -5.61
C GLY A 263 -12.94 -27.87 -4.99
N SER A 264 -13.34 -27.67 -3.73
CA SER A 264 -14.44 -28.42 -3.10
C SER A 264 -15.82 -27.94 -3.54
N ILE A 265 -15.94 -26.71 -4.06
CA ILE A 265 -17.20 -26.17 -4.58
C ILE A 265 -17.65 -27.07 -5.73
N ARG A 266 -18.93 -27.46 -5.74
CA ARG A 266 -19.47 -28.31 -6.81
C ARG A 266 -19.16 -27.72 -8.18
N SER A 267 -18.35 -28.44 -8.97
CA SER A 267 -17.98 -28.02 -10.32
C SER A 267 -19.23 -27.82 -11.20
N PRO A 268 -19.18 -26.95 -12.22
CA PRO A 268 -20.27 -26.79 -13.19
C PRO A 268 -20.75 -28.12 -13.78
N TYR A 269 -19.82 -29.00 -14.15
CA TYR A 269 -20.14 -30.33 -14.69
C TYR A 269 -20.93 -31.22 -13.72
N LYS A 270 -20.56 -31.20 -12.42
CA LYS A 270 -21.32 -31.92 -11.39
C LYS A 270 -22.73 -31.35 -11.24
N MET A 271 -22.88 -30.03 -11.30
CA MET A 271 -24.20 -29.39 -11.26
C MET A 271 -25.03 -29.71 -12.51
N ASP A 272 -24.42 -29.74 -13.69
CA ASP A 272 -25.12 -30.09 -14.93
C ASP A 272 -25.51 -31.58 -14.97
N THR A 273 -24.68 -32.46 -14.40
CA THR A 273 -25.00 -33.89 -14.24
C THR A 273 -26.17 -34.08 -13.26
N LEU A 274 -26.16 -33.34 -12.14
CA LEU A 274 -27.23 -33.39 -11.15
C LEU A 274 -28.55 -32.86 -11.73
N LYS A 275 -28.50 -31.76 -12.50
CA LYS A 275 -29.65 -31.26 -13.27
C LYS A 275 -30.21 -32.37 -14.15
N LEU A 276 -29.39 -32.92 -15.04
CA LEU A 276 -29.80 -33.98 -15.97
C LEU A 276 -30.47 -35.15 -15.24
N LYS A 277 -29.90 -35.57 -14.10
CA LYS A 277 -30.47 -36.66 -13.29
C LYS A 277 -31.85 -36.30 -12.74
N LEU A 278 -32.02 -35.12 -12.13
CA LEU A 278 -33.31 -34.67 -11.61
C LEU A 278 -34.39 -34.62 -12.70
N PHE A 279 -34.02 -34.20 -13.91
CA PHE A 279 -34.95 -34.15 -15.03
C PHE A 279 -35.30 -35.52 -15.59
N GLN A 280 -34.34 -36.44 -15.68
CA GLN A 280 -34.60 -37.84 -16.03
C GLN A 280 -35.49 -38.54 -15.00
N ASP A 281 -35.25 -38.31 -13.71
CA ASP A 281 -36.06 -38.86 -12.62
C ASP A 281 -37.50 -38.30 -12.68
N TYR A 282 -37.64 -37.00 -12.96
CA TYR A 282 -38.94 -36.37 -13.20
C TYR A 282 -39.64 -36.94 -14.45
N GLU A 283 -38.95 -37.05 -15.59
CA GLU A 283 -39.50 -37.59 -16.84
C GLU A 283 -39.97 -39.03 -16.66
N LYS A 284 -39.17 -39.85 -15.97
CA LYS A 284 -39.52 -41.23 -15.62
C LYS A 284 -40.75 -41.29 -14.72
N GLY A 285 -40.78 -40.54 -13.62
CA GLY A 285 -41.93 -40.52 -12.71
C GLY A 285 -43.21 -39.99 -13.37
N SER A 286 -43.04 -39.07 -14.32
CA SER A 286 -44.10 -38.53 -15.16
C SER A 286 -44.69 -39.57 -16.12
N LEU A 287 -43.83 -40.36 -16.79
CA LEU A 287 -44.25 -41.47 -17.66
C LEU A 287 -44.96 -42.58 -16.87
N GLU A 288 -44.51 -42.87 -15.65
CA GLU A 288 -45.13 -43.85 -14.77
C GLU A 288 -46.53 -43.42 -14.30
N LYS A 289 -46.74 -42.12 -14.01
CA LYS A 289 -48.03 -41.58 -13.56
C LYS A 289 -49.01 -41.28 -14.70
N GLY A 290 -48.51 -40.82 -15.85
CA GLY A 290 -49.32 -40.39 -16.99
C GLY A 290 -49.48 -41.43 -18.11
N GLY A 291 -48.74 -42.54 -18.07
CA GLY A 291 -48.60 -43.47 -19.19
C GLY A 291 -47.72 -42.91 -20.32
N LYS A 292 -47.57 -43.66 -21.43
CA LYS A 292 -46.93 -43.12 -22.64
C LYS A 292 -47.72 -41.89 -23.12
N PHE A 293 -47.02 -40.77 -23.26
CA PHE A 293 -47.55 -39.49 -23.71
C PHE A 293 -48.38 -39.66 -24.99
N ASP A 294 -49.71 -39.67 -24.85
CA ASP A 294 -50.63 -39.67 -26.00
C ASP A 294 -50.91 -38.20 -26.37
N GLN A 295 -50.25 -37.72 -27.43
CA GLN A 295 -50.43 -36.35 -27.93
C GLN A 295 -51.89 -36.05 -28.29
N SER A 296 -52.72 -37.06 -28.55
CA SER A 296 -54.15 -36.90 -28.86
C SER A 296 -55.02 -36.64 -27.63
N LYS A 297 -54.54 -36.96 -26.41
CA LYS A 297 -55.23 -36.73 -25.12
C LYS A 297 -54.67 -35.54 -24.34
N ARG A 298 -54.09 -34.56 -25.04
CA ARG A 298 -53.47 -33.37 -24.45
C ARG A 298 -54.52 -32.46 -23.80
N GLY A 299 -54.98 -32.86 -22.61
CA GLY A 299 -55.86 -32.07 -21.77
C GLY A 299 -55.04 -31.02 -21.02
N SER A 300 -55.54 -29.79 -20.97
CA SER A 300 -54.88 -28.70 -20.23
C SER A 300 -54.78 -28.95 -18.73
N GLU A 301 -55.45 -29.96 -18.17
CA GLU A 301 -55.32 -30.33 -16.76
C GLU A 301 -54.10 -31.22 -16.51
N LEU A 302 -53.85 -32.22 -17.35
CA LEU A 302 -52.66 -33.08 -17.23
C LEU A 302 -51.36 -32.27 -17.31
N GLU A 303 -51.26 -31.31 -18.24
CA GLU A 303 -50.08 -30.45 -18.35
C GLU A 303 -49.89 -29.53 -17.13
N LYS A 304 -50.99 -29.10 -16.49
CA LYS A 304 -50.95 -28.31 -15.26
C LYS A 304 -50.48 -29.16 -14.09
N ASP A 305 -51.04 -30.36 -13.92
CA ASP A 305 -50.68 -31.27 -12.83
C ASP A 305 -49.21 -31.69 -12.93
N MET A 306 -48.74 -31.95 -14.15
CA MET A 306 -47.35 -32.25 -14.45
C MET A 306 -46.43 -31.07 -14.11
N PHE A 307 -46.79 -29.84 -14.51
CA PHE A 307 -46.03 -28.66 -14.13
C PHE A 307 -46.01 -28.44 -12.62
N ILE A 308 -47.14 -28.61 -11.92
CA ILE A 308 -47.22 -28.48 -10.47
C ILE A 308 -46.32 -29.53 -9.80
N LEU A 309 -46.29 -30.75 -10.31
CA LEU A 309 -45.41 -31.82 -9.83
C LEU A 309 -43.92 -31.49 -10.06
N PHE A 310 -43.59 -30.97 -11.25
CA PHE A 310 -42.24 -30.47 -11.55
C PHE A 310 -41.82 -29.35 -10.59
N TRP A 311 -42.68 -28.33 -10.47
CA TRP A 311 -42.45 -27.13 -9.68
C TRP A 311 -42.22 -27.45 -8.20
N ASN A 312 -43.05 -28.32 -7.64
CA ASN A 312 -42.98 -28.71 -6.22
C ASN A 312 -41.95 -29.81 -5.92
N GLY A 313 -41.43 -30.48 -6.95
CA GLY A 313 -40.44 -31.57 -6.85
C GLY A 313 -39.09 -31.18 -7.45
N GLY A 314 -38.83 -31.65 -8.67
CA GLY A 314 -37.51 -31.53 -9.31
C GLY A 314 -36.99 -30.11 -9.46
N PHE A 315 -37.86 -29.12 -9.73
CA PHE A 315 -37.43 -27.72 -9.78
C PHE A 315 -37.04 -27.18 -8.40
N LYS A 316 -37.82 -27.49 -7.36
CA LYS A 316 -37.51 -27.09 -5.99
C LYS A 316 -36.18 -27.68 -5.53
N GLU A 317 -35.98 -28.98 -5.73
CA GLU A 317 -34.72 -29.68 -5.40
C GLU A 317 -33.53 -29.09 -6.17
N LEU A 318 -33.72 -28.75 -7.45
CA LEU A 318 -32.69 -28.07 -8.23
C LEU A 318 -32.32 -26.70 -7.62
N MET A 319 -33.31 -25.90 -7.24
CA MET A 319 -33.07 -24.59 -6.63
C MET A 319 -32.41 -24.70 -5.25
N GLU A 320 -32.71 -25.75 -4.48
CA GLU A 320 -32.02 -26.06 -3.23
C GLU A 320 -30.54 -26.34 -3.47
N HIS A 321 -30.20 -27.15 -4.48
CA HIS A 321 -28.79 -27.40 -4.83
C HIS A 321 -28.05 -26.18 -5.41
N GLU A 322 -28.72 -25.32 -6.18
CA GLU A 322 -28.13 -24.05 -6.63
C GLU A 322 -27.92 -23.08 -5.44
N ALA A 323 -28.77 -23.12 -4.42
CA ALA A 323 -28.61 -22.36 -3.17
C ALA A 323 -27.46 -22.92 -2.31
N ASP A 324 -27.33 -24.24 -2.19
CA ASP A 324 -26.20 -24.90 -1.50
C ASP A 324 -24.87 -24.44 -2.10
N MET A 325 -24.76 -24.41 -3.43
CA MET A 325 -23.56 -23.93 -4.12
C MET A 325 -23.28 -22.44 -3.81
N ALA A 326 -24.32 -21.60 -3.74
CA ALA A 326 -24.15 -20.19 -3.35
C ALA A 326 -23.67 -20.05 -1.89
N ASN A 327 -24.15 -20.90 -0.98
CA ASN A 327 -23.68 -20.95 0.40
C ASN A 327 -22.23 -21.44 0.49
N GLU A 328 -21.85 -22.50 -0.24
CA GLU A 328 -20.45 -22.95 -0.34
C GLU A 328 -19.53 -21.83 -0.86
N MET A 329 -20.00 -21.02 -1.82
CA MET A 329 -19.27 -19.83 -2.30
C MET A 329 -19.13 -18.76 -1.22
N LYS A 330 -20.19 -18.48 -0.44
CA LYS A 330 -20.17 -17.53 0.68
C LYS A 330 -19.16 -17.95 1.75
N ASP A 331 -19.16 -19.23 2.12
CA ASP A 331 -18.26 -19.76 3.14
C ASP A 331 -16.80 -19.66 2.70
N ASN A 332 -16.49 -20.05 1.47
CA ASN A 332 -15.15 -19.92 0.91
C ASN A 332 -14.70 -18.46 0.76
N ALA A 333 -15.61 -17.57 0.34
CA ALA A 333 -15.32 -16.13 0.26
C ALA A 333 -15.04 -15.53 1.64
N SER A 334 -15.86 -15.86 2.64
CA SER A 334 -15.68 -15.43 4.03
C SER A 334 -14.35 -15.95 4.60
N PHE A 335 -14.01 -17.21 4.32
CA PHE A 335 -12.74 -17.80 4.71
C PHE A 335 -11.55 -17.07 4.06
N PHE A 336 -11.60 -16.82 2.75
CA PHE A 336 -10.59 -16.04 2.05
C PHE A 336 -10.44 -14.63 2.64
N GLN A 337 -11.54 -13.90 2.83
CA GLN A 337 -11.54 -12.55 3.39
C GLN A 337 -10.97 -12.54 4.82
N THR A 338 -11.27 -13.58 5.61
CA THR A 338 -10.67 -13.78 6.95
C THR A 338 -9.17 -13.96 6.86
N LEU A 339 -8.68 -14.86 5.99
CA LEU A 339 -7.24 -15.07 5.82
C LEU A 339 -6.54 -13.80 5.30
N ALA A 340 -7.13 -13.14 4.31
CA ALA A 340 -6.59 -11.91 3.72
C ALA A 340 -6.49 -10.79 4.74
N SER A 341 -7.38 -10.74 5.74
CA SER A 341 -7.38 -9.73 6.80
C SER A 341 -6.15 -9.78 7.73
N PHE A 342 -5.44 -10.92 7.79
CA PHE A 342 -4.26 -11.07 8.64
C PHE A 342 -3.01 -10.35 8.14
N PHE A 343 -2.96 -10.01 6.84
CA PHE A 343 -1.82 -9.30 6.26
C PHE A 343 -2.29 -8.02 5.55
N PRO A 344 -1.70 -6.84 5.87
CA PRO A 344 -2.16 -5.58 5.29
C PRO A 344 -2.15 -5.52 3.75
N SER A 345 -1.22 -6.22 3.09
CA SER A 345 -1.16 -6.30 1.63
C SER A 345 -2.35 -7.07 1.03
N THR A 346 -2.67 -8.24 1.59
CA THR A 346 -3.79 -9.06 1.11
C THR A 346 -5.13 -8.48 1.52
N PHE A 347 -5.20 -7.84 2.68
CA PHE A 347 -6.37 -7.09 3.12
C PHE A 347 -6.65 -5.94 2.15
N PHE A 348 -5.64 -5.15 1.80
CA PHE A 348 -5.75 -4.10 0.79
C PHE A 348 -6.25 -4.62 -0.56
N LEU A 349 -5.71 -5.74 -1.06
CA LEU A 349 -6.17 -6.35 -2.31
C LEU A 349 -7.62 -6.84 -2.22
N SER A 350 -8.02 -7.43 -1.09
CA SER A 350 -9.40 -7.86 -0.86
C SER A 350 -10.37 -6.67 -0.84
N VAL A 351 -10.03 -5.58 -0.14
CA VAL A 351 -10.83 -4.34 -0.12
C VAL A 351 -10.95 -3.75 -1.53
N SER A 352 -9.84 -3.71 -2.26
CA SER A 352 -9.80 -3.23 -3.65
C SER A 352 -10.73 -4.05 -4.55
N SER A 353 -10.73 -5.38 -4.39
CA SER A 353 -11.59 -6.28 -5.15
C SER A 353 -13.07 -6.06 -4.86
N GLU A 354 -13.48 -5.97 -3.58
CA GLU A 354 -14.90 -5.74 -3.24
C GLU A 354 -15.39 -4.34 -3.65
N LEU A 355 -14.56 -3.31 -3.46
CA LEU A 355 -14.90 -1.93 -3.86
C LEU A 355 -15.03 -1.77 -5.37
N SER A 356 -14.30 -2.57 -6.16
CA SER A 356 -14.42 -2.62 -7.62
C SER A 356 -15.75 -3.17 -8.12
N SER A 357 -16.61 -3.62 -7.21
CA SER A 357 -17.80 -4.43 -7.44
C SER A 357 -17.54 -5.80 -8.08
N ARG A 358 -16.28 -6.25 -8.19
CA ARG A 358 -15.93 -7.57 -8.77
C ARG A 358 -15.51 -8.59 -7.72
N GLY A 359 -15.55 -8.21 -6.45
CA GLY A 359 -15.32 -9.12 -5.35
C GLY A 359 -16.41 -10.19 -5.24
N PHE A 360 -16.21 -11.09 -4.28
CA PHE A 360 -17.03 -12.29 -4.14
C PHE A 360 -18.49 -11.97 -3.83
N ALA A 361 -18.75 -10.89 -3.09
CA ALA A 361 -20.10 -10.56 -2.66
C ALA A 361 -21.01 -10.21 -3.86
N ASN A 362 -20.48 -9.54 -4.88
CA ASN A 362 -21.23 -9.25 -6.11
C ASN A 362 -21.39 -10.48 -7.01
N LEU A 363 -20.39 -11.37 -7.03
CA LEU A 363 -20.50 -12.63 -7.77
C LEU A 363 -21.60 -13.53 -7.19
N ILE A 364 -21.64 -13.64 -5.86
CA ILE A 364 -22.68 -14.37 -5.13
C ILE A 364 -24.04 -13.72 -5.36
N GLY A 365 -24.14 -12.40 -5.21
CA GLY A 365 -25.38 -11.67 -5.46
C GLY A 365 -25.89 -11.80 -6.90
N PHE A 366 -25.00 -11.82 -7.90
CA PHE A 366 -25.39 -12.07 -9.29
C PHE A 366 -25.93 -13.48 -9.49
N ASN A 367 -25.34 -14.48 -8.84
CA ASN A 367 -25.84 -15.86 -8.88
C ASN A 367 -27.24 -15.97 -8.24
N GLU A 368 -27.45 -15.39 -7.05
CA GLU A 368 -28.74 -15.36 -6.38
C GLU A 368 -29.81 -14.62 -7.21
N TYR A 369 -29.45 -13.48 -7.78
CA TYR A 369 -30.33 -12.74 -8.69
C TYR A 369 -30.71 -13.57 -9.92
N SER A 370 -29.74 -14.25 -10.51
CA SER A 370 -29.96 -15.14 -11.65
C SER A 370 -30.89 -16.31 -11.30
N GLN A 371 -30.77 -16.86 -10.09
CA GLN A 371 -31.66 -17.90 -9.57
C GLN A 371 -33.10 -17.39 -9.37
N GLU A 372 -33.27 -16.19 -8.82
CA GLU A 372 -34.58 -15.56 -8.65
C GLU A 372 -35.26 -15.27 -9.99
N MET A 373 -34.50 -14.74 -10.95
CA MET A 373 -34.98 -14.49 -12.31
C MET A 373 -35.40 -15.79 -13.01
N LYS A 374 -34.66 -16.88 -12.80
CA LYS A 374 -35.00 -18.21 -13.33
C LYS A 374 -36.32 -18.73 -12.76
N LYS A 375 -36.52 -18.66 -11.43
CA LYS A 375 -37.79 -19.00 -10.77
C LYS A 375 -38.95 -18.19 -11.36
N SER A 376 -38.76 -16.88 -11.46
CA SER A 376 -39.77 -15.94 -11.96
C SER A 376 -40.12 -16.22 -13.41
N TYR A 377 -39.12 -16.53 -14.26
CA TYR A 377 -39.32 -16.81 -15.68
C TYR A 377 -40.10 -18.11 -15.91
N ILE A 378 -39.74 -19.19 -15.22
CA ILE A 378 -40.44 -20.47 -15.34
C ILE A 378 -41.89 -20.35 -14.86
N TRP A 379 -42.12 -19.66 -13.75
CA TRP A 379 -43.48 -19.40 -13.26
C TRP A 379 -44.29 -18.54 -14.23
N TYR A 380 -43.65 -17.52 -14.82
CA TYR A 380 -44.27 -16.68 -15.84
C TYR A 380 -44.70 -17.50 -17.07
N LEU A 381 -43.84 -18.41 -17.56
CA LEU A 381 -44.16 -19.29 -18.67
C LEU A 381 -45.35 -20.18 -18.33
N ALA A 382 -45.36 -20.80 -17.15
CA ALA A 382 -46.46 -21.64 -16.70
C ALA A 382 -47.77 -20.86 -16.57
N LYS A 383 -47.74 -19.67 -15.96
CA LYS A 383 -48.93 -18.83 -15.78
C LYS A 383 -49.56 -18.45 -17.12
N ASN A 384 -48.75 -18.02 -18.08
CA ASN A 384 -49.27 -17.52 -19.33
C ASN A 384 -49.59 -18.65 -20.32
N TYR A 385 -48.72 -19.67 -20.44
CA TYR A 385 -48.88 -20.78 -21.38
C TYR A 385 -49.81 -21.87 -20.86
N LEU A 386 -49.55 -22.42 -19.68
CA LEU A 386 -50.26 -23.58 -19.14
C LEU A 386 -51.58 -23.17 -18.44
N LEU A 387 -51.56 -22.09 -17.66
CA LEU A 387 -52.70 -21.70 -16.83
C LEU A 387 -53.74 -20.84 -17.56
N SER A 388 -53.31 -19.92 -18.44
CA SER A 388 -54.20 -18.91 -19.05
C SER A 388 -54.51 -19.07 -20.54
N LYS A 389 -53.89 -20.06 -21.23
CA LYS A 389 -54.03 -20.30 -22.69
C LYS A 389 -53.87 -19.05 -23.56
N LYS A 390 -53.10 -18.05 -23.11
CA LYS A 390 -52.86 -16.84 -23.89
C LYS A 390 -51.97 -17.17 -25.09
N VAL A 391 -52.37 -16.69 -26.26
CA VAL A 391 -51.61 -16.84 -27.51
C VAL A 391 -50.49 -15.80 -27.60
N VAL A 392 -50.71 -14.62 -27.02
CA VAL A 392 -49.74 -13.51 -26.96
C VAL A 392 -49.31 -13.28 -25.51
N PHE A 393 -47.99 -13.25 -25.31
CA PHE A 393 -47.34 -13.17 -24.02
C PHE A 393 -46.86 -11.72 -23.79
N PRO A 394 -47.19 -11.07 -22.66
CA PRO A 394 -46.60 -9.78 -22.36
C PRO A 394 -45.09 -9.96 -22.11
N PRO A 395 -44.20 -9.01 -22.47
CA PRO A 395 -42.77 -9.17 -22.25
C PRO A 395 -42.49 -9.51 -20.78
N PHE A 396 -41.67 -10.55 -20.53
CA PHE A 396 -41.32 -10.96 -19.17
C PHE A 396 -40.38 -9.94 -18.53
N ILE A 397 -39.32 -9.54 -19.24
CA ILE A 397 -38.37 -8.52 -18.77
C ILE A 397 -39.01 -7.15 -18.99
N LYS A 398 -39.09 -6.36 -17.93
CA LYS A 398 -39.48 -4.95 -18.02
C LYS A 398 -38.25 -4.07 -17.85
N LYS A 399 -38.00 -3.19 -18.82
CA LYS A 399 -36.91 -2.19 -18.76
C LYS A 399 -35.55 -2.84 -18.51
N ASP A 400 -34.97 -2.60 -17.33
CA ASP A 400 -33.60 -2.96 -16.95
C ASP A 400 -33.56 -4.18 -16.02
N GLU A 401 -34.66 -4.94 -15.90
CA GLU A 401 -34.76 -6.17 -15.09
C GLU A 401 -33.84 -7.32 -15.57
N ASN A 402 -33.09 -7.13 -16.65
CA ASN A 402 -32.06 -8.06 -17.10
C ASN A 402 -30.64 -7.63 -16.71
N LEU A 403 -30.51 -6.54 -15.96
CA LEU A 403 -29.23 -6.01 -15.52
C LEU A 403 -29.06 -6.21 -14.02
N TYR A 404 -27.95 -6.85 -13.64
CA TYR A 404 -27.50 -6.83 -12.27
C TYR A 404 -26.50 -5.69 -12.08
N GLN A 405 -26.87 -4.71 -11.27
CA GLN A 405 -25.99 -3.59 -10.93
C GLN A 405 -25.06 -4.00 -9.78
N GLY A 406 -23.78 -4.18 -10.08
CA GLY A 406 -22.75 -4.43 -9.10
C GLY A 406 -22.60 -3.26 -8.13
N GLN A 407 -22.54 -3.56 -6.83
CA GLN A 407 -22.41 -2.57 -5.78
C GLN A 407 -20.96 -2.50 -5.29
N SER A 408 -20.45 -1.28 -5.12
CA SER A 408 -19.21 -1.09 -4.37
C SER A 408 -19.48 -1.32 -2.89
N GLN A 409 -18.96 -2.42 -2.37
CA GLN A 409 -19.15 -2.81 -0.98
C GLN A 409 -17.80 -3.15 -0.35
N LEU A 410 -17.79 -3.20 0.99
CA LEU A 410 -16.62 -3.61 1.74
C LEU A 410 -16.65 -5.12 1.96
N PRO A 411 -15.49 -5.77 2.16
CA PRO A 411 -15.45 -7.15 2.64
C PRO A 411 -16.24 -7.30 3.95
N ASN A 412 -16.91 -8.43 4.16
CA ASN A 412 -17.69 -8.67 5.39
C ASN A 412 -16.81 -8.54 6.65
N ASN A 413 -15.54 -8.90 6.54
CA ASN A 413 -14.55 -8.83 7.62
C ASN A 413 -13.72 -7.53 7.58
N PHE A 414 -14.21 -6.46 6.96
CA PHE A 414 -13.48 -5.19 6.86
C PHE A 414 -13.04 -4.64 8.22
N GLY A 415 -13.97 -4.58 9.18
CA GLY A 415 -13.69 -4.11 10.54
C GLY A 415 -12.60 -4.93 11.23
N PHE A 416 -12.66 -6.26 11.09
CA PHE A 416 -11.63 -7.16 11.63
C PHE A 416 -10.26 -6.90 11.00
N GLY A 417 -10.19 -6.81 9.67
CA GLY A 417 -8.94 -6.52 8.96
C GLY A 417 -8.35 -5.15 9.28
N LEU A 418 -9.19 -4.14 9.52
CA LEU A 418 -8.74 -2.83 10.00
C LEU A 418 -8.09 -2.95 11.39
N VAL A 419 -8.72 -3.65 12.33
CA VAL A 419 -8.19 -3.88 13.67
C VAL A 419 -6.86 -4.64 13.61
N VAL A 420 -6.78 -5.72 12.84
CA VAL A 420 -5.54 -6.49 12.66
C VAL A 420 -4.43 -5.64 12.03
N THR A 421 -4.76 -4.80 11.06
CA THR A 421 -3.80 -3.86 10.46
C THR A 421 -3.28 -2.86 11.49
N VAL A 422 -4.16 -2.28 12.31
CA VAL A 422 -3.76 -1.36 13.39
C VAL A 422 -2.88 -2.07 14.43
N LEU A 423 -3.18 -3.32 14.77
CA LEU A 423 -2.33 -4.13 15.65
C LEU A 423 -0.94 -4.36 15.05
N TRP A 424 -0.84 -4.70 13.76
CA TRP A 424 0.44 -4.77 13.05
C TRP A 424 1.22 -3.47 13.12
N LEU A 425 0.57 -2.33 12.89
CA LEU A 425 1.20 -1.01 12.98
C LEU A 425 1.70 -0.72 14.41
N ALA A 426 0.94 -1.08 15.43
CA ALA A 426 1.36 -0.92 16.83
C ALA A 426 2.58 -1.79 17.16
N VAL A 427 2.57 -3.06 16.76
CA VAL A 427 3.70 -3.98 16.95
C VAL A 427 4.94 -3.45 16.23
N PHE A 428 4.80 -3.05 14.97
CA PHE A 428 5.90 -2.50 14.17
C PHE A 428 6.40 -1.15 14.68
N PHE A 429 5.53 -0.31 15.24
CA PHE A 429 5.92 0.92 15.93
C PHE A 429 6.82 0.61 17.13
N VAL A 430 6.43 -0.33 17.99
CA VAL A 430 7.24 -0.76 19.16
C VAL A 430 8.58 -1.34 18.71
N PHE A 431 8.60 -2.22 17.71
CA PHE A 431 9.84 -2.79 17.19
C PHE A 431 10.74 -1.71 16.58
N SER A 432 10.19 -0.80 15.78
CA SER A 432 10.93 0.32 15.19
C SER A 432 11.53 1.20 16.27
N TRP A 433 10.78 1.50 17.33
CA TRP A 433 11.24 2.27 18.47
C TRP A 433 12.38 1.60 19.23
N ILE A 434 12.24 0.32 19.59
CA ILE A 434 13.28 -0.45 20.29
C ILE A 434 14.56 -0.48 19.45
N ARG A 435 14.43 -0.72 18.14
CA ARG A 435 15.55 -0.80 17.22
C ARG A 435 16.23 0.54 17.00
N PHE A 436 15.46 1.61 16.91
CA PHE A 436 15.96 2.98 16.84
C PHE A 436 16.80 3.33 18.07
N ASN A 437 16.32 2.99 19.28
CA ASN A 437 17.10 3.21 20.51
C ASN A 437 18.38 2.38 20.52
N ARG A 438 18.31 1.08 20.20
CA ARG A 438 19.49 0.21 20.14
C ARG A 438 20.54 0.71 19.15
N MET A 439 20.10 1.29 18.03
CA MET A 439 20.99 1.90 17.04
C MET A 439 21.71 3.13 17.62
N LEU A 440 21.01 3.96 18.41
CA LEU A 440 21.61 5.10 19.13
C LEU A 440 22.50 4.66 20.30
N ASP A 441 22.17 3.57 20.99
CA ASP A 441 22.96 3.05 22.11
C ASP A 441 24.26 2.39 21.65
N ARG A 442 24.25 1.67 20.52
CA ARG A 442 25.48 1.16 19.90
C ARG A 442 26.48 2.25 19.52
N ALA A 443 26.02 3.48 19.35
CA ALA A 443 26.89 4.64 19.14
C ALA A 443 27.53 5.14 20.45
N ARG A 444 27.13 4.60 21.62
CA ARG A 444 27.64 4.96 22.94
C ARG A 444 28.57 3.91 23.57
N ASP A 445 28.43 2.62 23.24
CA ASP A 445 29.14 1.49 23.88
C ASP A 445 30.64 1.36 23.55
N THR A 446 31.40 2.46 23.60
CA THR A 446 32.86 2.42 23.75
C THR A 446 33.18 3.11 25.07
N GLU A 447 33.18 2.36 26.17
CA GLU A 447 33.34 2.88 27.54
C GLU A 447 34.79 2.80 28.04
N ARG A 448 35.26 3.89 28.65
CA ARG A 448 36.43 4.01 29.55
C ARG A 448 36.32 5.31 30.36
N GLU A 449 35.74 5.26 31.55
CA GLU A 449 35.33 6.42 32.38
C GLU A 449 36.34 7.57 32.49
N LEU A 450 35.85 8.82 32.40
CA LEU A 450 36.60 10.07 32.64
C LEU A 450 36.34 10.68 34.03
N SER A 451 37.39 10.84 34.83
CA SER A 451 37.38 11.47 36.16
C SER A 451 36.89 12.94 36.15
N PRO A 452 36.07 13.39 37.13
CA PRO A 452 35.55 14.77 37.26
C PRO A 452 36.58 15.88 37.54
N ASP A 453 37.74 15.55 38.08
CA ASP A 453 38.62 16.57 38.67
C ASP A 453 39.57 17.25 37.66
N GLU A 454 39.57 16.80 36.40
CA GLU A 454 40.52 17.25 35.37
C GLU A 454 39.97 18.31 34.40
N LEU A 455 38.64 18.38 34.21
CA LEU A 455 38.02 19.35 33.28
C LEU A 455 37.92 20.78 33.83
N ASN A 456 38.15 20.97 35.14
CA ASN A 456 37.93 22.25 35.83
C ASN A 456 39.20 23.10 36.03
N LYS A 457 40.36 22.71 35.51
CA LYS A 457 41.64 23.32 35.91
C LYS A 457 42.27 24.37 34.99
N ASP A 458 41.76 24.65 33.79
CA ASP A 458 42.31 25.78 33.03
C ASP A 458 41.29 26.49 32.14
N LYS A 459 41.29 27.83 32.24
CA LYS A 459 40.50 28.71 31.40
C LYS A 459 41.16 28.72 30.02
N THR A 460 40.43 28.24 29.02
CA THR A 460 40.82 27.99 27.60
C THR A 460 41.74 26.79 27.36
N ASN A 461 41.13 25.61 27.23
CA ASN A 461 41.81 24.37 26.85
C ASN A 461 41.25 23.84 25.52
N VAL A 462 42.10 23.83 24.49
CA VAL A 462 41.91 22.95 23.35
C VAL A 462 42.46 21.59 23.77
N ILE A 463 41.60 20.56 23.83
CA ILE A 463 41.98 19.21 24.25
C ILE A 463 42.09 18.35 22.99
N PHE A 464 43.26 17.76 22.75
CA PHE A 464 43.42 16.74 21.70
C PHE A 464 43.42 15.34 22.33
N THR A 465 42.69 14.42 21.73
CA THR A 465 42.77 13.00 22.09
C THR A 465 42.61 12.12 20.86
N SER A 466 43.35 11.02 20.83
CA SER A 466 43.18 9.94 19.84
C SER A 466 42.24 8.85 20.34
N ASP A 467 41.86 8.89 21.63
CA ASP A 467 40.97 7.90 22.23
C ASP A 467 39.50 8.23 21.91
N LYS A 468 39.02 7.68 20.80
CA LYS A 468 37.62 7.80 20.38
C LYS A 468 36.63 7.24 21.41
N GLY A 469 37.07 6.39 22.34
CA GLY A 469 36.22 5.88 23.42
C GLY A 469 35.82 6.95 24.43
N LEU A 470 36.51 8.08 24.49
CA LEU A 470 36.18 9.17 25.42
C LEU A 470 35.04 10.06 24.91
N LEU A 471 34.76 10.07 23.60
CA LEU A 471 33.76 10.95 22.98
C LEU A 471 32.33 10.71 23.52
N PRO A 472 31.80 9.47 23.57
CA PRO A 472 30.48 9.22 24.15
C PRO A 472 30.34 9.65 25.60
N GLN A 473 31.43 9.58 26.37
CA GLN A 473 31.42 9.87 27.81
C GLN A 473 31.46 11.36 28.08
N LEU A 474 32.32 12.10 27.38
CA LEU A 474 32.34 13.55 27.43
C LEU A 474 30.93 14.08 27.11
N ILE A 475 30.31 13.59 26.05
CA ILE A 475 28.94 13.96 25.67
C ILE A 475 27.94 13.61 26.78
N THR A 476 28.01 12.41 27.36
CA THR A 476 27.09 11.99 28.44
C THR A 476 27.24 12.87 29.68
N LYS A 477 28.47 13.22 30.03
CA LYS A 477 28.81 14.08 31.17
C LYS A 477 28.32 15.52 30.97
N LEU A 478 28.61 16.11 29.80
CA LEU A 478 28.13 17.45 29.44
C LEU A 478 26.60 17.53 29.49
N ARG A 479 25.90 16.48 29.02
CA ARG A 479 24.44 16.37 29.15
C ARG A 479 24.00 16.30 30.62
N SER A 480 24.64 15.47 31.45
CA SER A 480 24.29 15.35 32.88
C SER A 480 24.46 16.66 33.66
N GLN A 481 25.39 17.51 33.22
CA GLN A 481 25.69 18.81 33.82
C GLN A 481 24.91 19.97 33.18
N ASN A 482 24.02 19.70 32.22
CA ASN A 482 23.31 20.71 31.42
C ASN A 482 24.24 21.75 30.76
N ILE A 483 25.45 21.34 30.37
CA ILE A 483 26.40 22.23 29.68
C ILE A 483 26.05 22.23 28.18
N PRO A 484 25.77 23.38 27.55
CA PRO A 484 25.58 23.49 26.11
C PRO A 484 26.84 23.07 25.34
N PHE A 485 26.71 22.06 24.46
CA PHE A 485 27.80 21.62 23.60
C PHE A 485 27.34 21.38 22.16
N LEU A 486 28.30 21.38 21.23
CA LEU A 486 28.09 21.06 19.82
C LEU A 486 29.09 19.99 19.39
N SER A 487 28.61 18.81 18.99
CA SER A 487 29.44 17.78 18.36
C SER A 487 29.41 17.95 16.83
N VAL A 488 30.57 18.19 16.24
CA VAL A 488 30.78 18.40 14.81
C VAL A 488 31.47 17.16 14.25
N PRO A 489 30.79 16.39 13.39
CA PRO A 489 31.37 15.18 12.82
C PRO A 489 32.38 15.51 11.71
N GLY A 490 33.07 14.47 11.22
CA GLY A 490 33.97 14.59 10.09
C GLY A 490 33.26 15.00 8.79
N PRO A 491 33.96 15.64 7.83
CA PRO A 491 33.44 15.97 6.51
C PRO A 491 32.82 14.76 5.78
N ALA A 492 33.37 13.56 6.01
CA ALA A 492 32.86 12.32 5.42
C ALA A 492 31.44 11.93 5.89
N SER A 493 31.01 12.41 7.05
CA SER A 493 29.77 12.03 7.73
C SER A 493 28.64 13.05 7.55
N LEU A 494 28.83 14.05 6.69
CA LEU A 494 27.78 14.99 6.35
C LEU A 494 26.70 14.32 5.47
N PRO A 495 25.39 14.56 5.73
CA PRO A 495 24.31 13.92 4.99
C PRO A 495 24.35 14.34 3.52
N GLY A 496 24.68 13.37 2.67
CA GLY A 496 24.99 13.63 1.28
C GLY A 496 23.85 14.30 0.50
N ASP A 497 22.60 13.90 0.75
CA ASP A 497 21.41 14.21 -0.03
C ASP A 497 20.79 15.60 0.22
N VAL A 498 21.48 16.48 0.95
CA VAL A 498 21.01 17.84 1.27
C VAL A 498 21.85 18.88 0.52
N LYS A 499 21.23 19.98 0.06
CA LYS A 499 21.97 21.13 -0.49
C LYS A 499 22.55 22.00 0.62
N VAL A 500 23.72 22.59 0.41
CA VAL A 500 24.42 23.43 1.42
C VAL A 500 23.50 24.52 1.99
N LYS A 501 22.83 25.31 1.15
CA LYS A 501 21.89 26.34 1.63
C LYS A 501 20.73 25.80 2.46
N ASN A 502 20.26 24.60 2.15
CA ASN A 502 19.18 23.95 2.88
C ASN A 502 19.66 23.48 4.26
N LEU A 503 20.94 23.13 4.37
CA LEU A 503 21.60 22.79 5.62
C LEU A 503 21.70 24.01 6.56
N PHE A 504 22.13 25.18 6.09
CA PHE A 504 22.12 26.43 6.89
C PHE A 504 20.71 26.84 7.33
N SER A 505 19.74 26.74 6.41
CA SER A 505 18.34 26.99 6.71
C SER A 505 17.77 26.07 7.81
N LEU A 506 18.33 24.85 7.99
CA LEU A 506 17.95 23.92 9.06
C LEU A 506 18.23 24.52 10.44
N PHE A 507 19.39 25.16 10.57
CA PHE A 507 19.86 25.81 11.80
C PHE A 507 19.25 27.19 12.02
N GLY A 508 18.49 27.72 11.05
CA GLY A 508 18.01 29.10 11.09
C GLY A 508 19.11 30.13 10.85
N LEU A 509 20.18 29.72 10.16
CA LEU A 509 21.31 30.56 9.83
C LEU A 509 21.16 31.13 8.42
N ALA A 510 21.68 32.34 8.22
CA ALA A 510 21.89 32.90 6.89
C ALA A 510 23.05 32.18 6.20
N GLU A 511 23.01 32.13 4.87
CA GLU A 511 24.09 31.56 4.06
C GLU A 511 25.31 32.50 4.07
N PRO A 512 26.50 32.03 4.47
CA PRO A 512 27.72 32.84 4.43
C PRO A 512 28.10 33.19 2.98
N GLU A 513 28.59 34.42 2.76
CA GLU A 513 29.14 34.88 1.47
C GLU A 513 30.14 33.88 0.87
N VAL A 514 31.01 33.33 1.72
CA VAL A 514 32.08 32.38 1.35
C VAL A 514 31.54 31.09 0.73
N LEU A 515 30.29 30.71 1.03
CA LEU A 515 29.67 29.48 0.54
C LEU A 515 28.75 29.71 -0.66
N LYS A 516 28.58 30.94 -1.15
CA LYS A 516 27.64 31.26 -2.24
C LYS A 516 27.83 30.40 -3.49
N GLU A 517 29.07 30.09 -3.84
CA GLU A 517 29.40 29.29 -5.03
C GLU A 517 29.01 27.81 -4.89
N ILE A 518 29.00 27.28 -3.66
CA ILE A 518 28.66 25.89 -3.38
C ILE A 518 27.28 25.72 -2.72
N ALA A 519 26.60 26.81 -2.39
CA ALA A 519 25.31 26.85 -1.73
C ALA A 519 24.23 26.01 -2.42
N GLY A 520 24.25 26.01 -3.76
CA GLY A 520 23.33 25.26 -4.62
C GLY A 520 23.69 23.79 -4.79
N LYS A 521 24.93 23.38 -4.46
CA LYS A 521 25.44 22.02 -4.64
C LYS A 521 24.93 21.08 -3.54
N TYR A 522 24.87 19.79 -3.86
CA TYR A 522 24.55 18.75 -2.89
C TYR A 522 25.79 18.42 -2.08
N VAL A 523 25.61 18.18 -0.79
CA VAL A 523 26.69 17.84 0.13
C VAL A 523 27.47 16.61 -0.35
N PHE A 524 26.85 15.57 -0.91
CA PHE A 524 27.59 14.41 -1.43
C PHE A 524 28.48 14.72 -2.64
N THR A 525 28.17 15.78 -3.39
CA THR A 525 28.96 16.20 -4.56
C THR A 525 30.15 17.07 -4.20
N LEU A 526 30.18 17.54 -2.95
CA LEU A 526 31.30 18.33 -2.45
C LEU A 526 32.49 17.41 -2.21
N ASP A 527 33.67 17.88 -2.58
CA ASP A 527 34.93 17.31 -2.12
C ASP A 527 35.05 17.49 -0.58
N PRO A 528 35.98 16.78 0.07
CA PRO A 528 36.19 16.91 1.51
C PRO A 528 36.40 18.35 1.99
N ASP A 529 37.14 19.16 1.22
CA ASP A 529 37.48 20.55 1.53
C ASP A 529 36.25 21.44 1.61
N GLN A 530 35.40 21.38 0.60
CA GLN A 530 34.13 22.09 0.56
C GLN A 530 33.21 21.66 1.71
N LYS A 531 33.19 20.36 2.06
CA LYS A 531 32.43 19.88 3.22
C LYS A 531 33.01 20.41 4.53
N GLY A 532 34.33 20.47 4.65
CA GLY A 532 35.04 21.10 5.77
C GLY A 532 34.62 22.56 5.94
N GLN A 533 34.69 23.36 4.88
CA GLN A 533 34.25 24.76 4.88
C GLN A 533 32.79 24.92 5.36
N VAL A 534 31.88 24.10 4.84
CA VAL A 534 30.47 24.12 5.24
C VAL A 534 30.30 23.88 6.75
N LEU A 535 30.97 22.86 7.29
CA LEU A 535 30.91 22.56 8.72
C LEU A 535 31.60 23.63 9.59
N SER A 536 32.73 24.18 9.15
CA SER A 536 33.41 25.28 9.84
C SER A 536 32.48 26.49 10.01
N GLU A 537 31.76 26.84 8.96
CA GLU A 537 30.82 27.96 8.94
C GLU A 537 29.55 27.72 9.77
N ILE A 538 29.03 26.49 9.77
CA ILE A 538 27.95 26.09 10.69
C ILE A 538 28.43 26.23 12.14
N THR A 539 29.64 25.75 12.43
CA THR A 539 30.22 25.79 13.78
C THR A 539 30.45 27.22 14.26
N ARG A 540 30.94 28.10 13.38
CA ARG A 540 31.13 29.53 13.64
C ARG A 540 29.83 30.23 14.08
N SER A 541 28.73 29.80 13.47
CA SER A 541 27.42 30.46 13.58
C SER A 541 26.57 29.92 14.74
N LEU A 542 26.94 28.79 15.34
CA LEU A 542 26.24 28.20 16.48
C LEU A 542 26.91 28.58 17.81
N THR A 543 26.07 28.82 18.83
CA THR A 543 26.51 29.11 20.19
C THR A 543 26.51 27.82 21.02
N ALA A 544 27.68 27.43 21.52
CA ALA A 544 27.86 26.32 22.44
C ALA A 544 29.06 26.63 23.35
N ASP A 545 29.02 26.18 24.60
CA ASP A 545 30.09 26.39 25.57
C ASP A 545 31.23 25.39 25.34
N VAL A 546 30.90 24.20 24.81
CA VAL A 546 31.87 23.16 24.43
C VAL A 546 31.69 22.78 22.95
N LEU A 547 32.77 22.82 22.17
CA LEU A 547 32.81 22.37 20.78
C LEU A 547 33.60 21.06 20.70
N ILE A 548 33.01 20.01 20.14
CA ILE A 548 33.64 18.70 20.04
C ILE A 548 33.75 18.31 18.57
N PHE A 549 34.96 18.09 18.07
CA PHE A 549 35.23 17.74 16.69
C PHE A 549 35.69 16.28 16.59
N ASP A 550 34.95 15.42 15.90
CA ASP A 550 35.34 14.01 15.67
C ASP A 550 35.88 13.82 14.26
N ASN A 551 37.18 13.58 14.17
CA ASN A 551 37.92 13.32 12.93
C ASN A 551 37.68 14.40 11.87
N PHE A 552 37.44 15.63 12.32
CA PHE A 552 37.04 16.76 11.48
C PHE A 552 38.05 17.06 10.37
N LEU A 553 39.34 16.91 10.69
CA LEU A 553 40.44 17.26 9.78
C LEU A 553 40.79 16.13 8.81
N ALA A 554 40.13 14.98 8.91
CA ALA A 554 40.46 13.83 8.09
C ALA A 554 40.10 14.08 6.62
N GLY A 555 41.13 14.09 5.77
CA GLY A 555 41.00 14.26 4.32
C GLY A 555 40.82 15.71 3.86
N LEU A 556 41.06 16.70 4.74
CA LEU A 556 41.08 18.12 4.39
C LEU A 556 42.48 18.55 3.91
N SER A 557 42.56 19.48 2.97
CA SER A 557 43.79 20.16 2.57
C SER A 557 44.25 21.20 3.61
N ASP A 558 45.54 21.55 3.56
CA ASP A 558 46.16 22.50 4.50
C ASP A 558 45.47 23.87 4.47
N ASP A 559 45.03 24.34 3.30
CA ASP A 559 44.30 25.61 3.16
C ASP A 559 43.00 25.63 3.97
N ILE A 560 42.25 24.53 3.94
CA ILE A 560 41.01 24.41 4.73
C ILE A 560 41.31 24.25 6.21
N ILE A 561 42.37 23.52 6.56
CA ILE A 561 42.81 23.37 7.95
C ILE A 561 43.19 24.75 8.52
N HIS A 562 43.91 25.58 7.77
CA HIS A 562 44.25 26.95 8.16
C HIS A 562 43.02 27.86 8.27
N HIS A 563 42.09 27.81 7.30
CA HIS A 563 40.83 28.54 7.38
C HIS A 563 40.05 28.18 8.65
N PHE A 564 39.95 26.88 8.92
CA PHE A 564 39.26 26.38 10.09
C PHE A 564 39.96 26.76 11.40
N ALA A 565 41.30 26.75 11.45
CA ALA A 565 42.05 27.29 12.59
C ALA A 565 41.73 28.77 12.84
N GLY A 566 41.57 29.57 11.78
CA GLY A 566 41.07 30.94 11.85
C GLY A 566 39.66 31.02 12.46
N VAL A 567 38.75 30.15 12.03
CA VAL A 567 37.40 30.05 12.61
C VAL A 567 37.46 29.72 14.10
N LEU A 568 38.25 28.73 14.52
CA LEU A 568 38.42 28.38 15.93
C LEU A 568 38.98 29.55 16.74
N ASN A 569 39.98 30.26 16.22
CA ASN A 569 40.54 31.44 16.87
C ASN A 569 39.50 32.54 17.08
N SER A 570 38.54 32.68 16.15
CA SER A 570 37.45 33.65 16.30
C SER A 570 36.41 33.25 17.36
N ILE A 571 36.23 31.95 17.61
CA ILE A 571 35.19 31.43 18.53
C ILE A 571 35.73 30.89 19.86
N LYS A 572 37.06 30.76 20.03
CA LYS A 572 37.67 30.14 21.22
C LYS A 572 37.46 30.91 22.52
N LYS A 573 37.19 32.22 22.45
CA LYS A 573 37.08 33.07 23.65
C LYS A 573 35.86 32.64 24.47
N GLY A 574 36.12 32.04 25.63
CA GLY A 574 35.08 31.56 26.56
C GLY A 574 34.47 30.20 26.20
N ARG A 575 35.06 29.45 25.26
CA ARG A 575 34.60 28.10 24.89
C ARG A 575 35.69 27.05 25.14
N ILE A 576 35.27 25.83 25.44
CA ILE A 576 36.14 24.65 25.48
C ILE A 576 36.09 23.98 24.12
N ILE A 577 37.25 23.60 23.56
CA ILE A 577 37.30 22.93 22.26
C ILE A 577 37.97 21.56 22.45
N VAL A 578 37.33 20.49 22.00
CA VAL A 578 37.82 19.13 22.12
C VAL A 578 37.93 18.51 20.73
N TYR A 579 39.12 18.03 20.38
CA TYR A 579 39.42 17.36 19.12
C TYR A 579 39.69 15.89 19.34
N PHE A 580 38.92 15.05 18.66
CA PHE A 580 39.18 13.64 18.50
C PHE A 580 39.82 13.43 17.12
N THR A 581 41.10 13.06 17.06
CA THR A 581 41.80 12.87 15.77
C THR A 581 42.75 11.69 15.82
N ASN A 582 42.81 10.94 14.72
CA ASN A 582 43.78 9.87 14.51
C ASN A 582 45.03 10.35 13.73
N SER A 583 45.05 11.62 13.30
CA SER A 583 46.10 12.18 12.46
C SER A 583 47.12 12.96 13.28
N LEU A 584 48.37 12.46 13.31
CA LEU A 584 49.53 13.10 13.94
C LEU A 584 49.89 14.45 13.28
N LEU A 585 49.56 14.66 12.00
CA LEU A 585 49.87 15.86 11.22
C LEU A 585 49.16 17.14 11.73
N VAL A 586 48.07 16.97 12.49
CA VAL A 586 47.27 18.07 13.04
C VAL A 586 48.02 18.83 14.16
N SER A 587 48.91 18.13 14.87
CA SER A 587 49.71 18.67 15.96
C SER A 587 50.53 19.89 15.55
N THR A 588 51.12 19.80 14.36
CA THR A 588 52.02 20.79 13.77
C THR A 588 51.29 22.00 13.22
N VAL A 589 50.11 21.83 12.62
CA VAL A 589 49.39 22.95 11.96
C VAL A 589 48.60 23.78 12.98
N ILE A 590 48.08 23.15 14.04
CA ILE A 590 47.31 23.86 15.08
C ILE A 590 48.21 24.27 16.27
N GLY A 591 49.38 23.64 16.45
CA GLY A 591 50.34 23.95 17.51
C GLY A 591 50.85 25.40 17.50
N ASP A 592 51.02 26.00 16.32
CA ASP A 592 51.45 27.40 16.16
C ASP A 592 50.40 28.43 16.64
N CYS A 593 49.18 28.01 16.98
CA CYS A 593 48.16 28.89 17.58
C CYS A 593 48.31 29.10 19.10
N GLY A 594 49.45 28.72 19.69
CA GLY A 594 49.71 28.82 21.13
C GLY A 594 49.00 27.76 21.96
N ILE A 595 48.77 26.58 21.37
CA ILE A 595 47.98 25.51 21.97
C ILE A 595 48.92 24.52 22.67
N LYS A 596 48.79 24.39 23.99
CA LYS A 596 49.60 23.47 24.79
C LYS A 596 49.31 22.02 24.40
N TRP A 597 50.34 21.34 23.92
CA TRP A 597 50.39 19.89 23.83
C TRP A 597 50.65 19.32 25.23
N THR A 598 49.67 18.63 25.80
CA THR A 598 49.91 17.69 26.90
C THR A 598 50.06 16.31 26.29
N ASP A 599 51.27 16.01 25.79
CA ASP A 599 51.73 14.63 25.55
C ASP A 599 52.16 13.95 26.86
N GLU A 600 52.20 14.71 27.96
CA GLU A 600 52.11 14.10 29.28
C GLU A 600 50.82 13.30 29.28
N LYS A 601 50.97 11.99 29.48
CA LYS A 601 49.91 11.12 29.96
C LYS A 601 49.05 11.98 30.87
N ILE A 602 47.85 12.34 30.41
CA ILE A 602 46.79 12.72 31.33
C ILE A 602 46.85 11.60 32.36
N ALA A 603 47.14 11.93 33.62
CA ALA A 603 47.23 10.95 34.67
C ALA A 603 45.79 10.51 34.97
N PHE A 604 45.25 9.70 34.06
CA PHE A 604 43.87 9.20 34.03
C PHE A 604 43.52 8.42 35.29
#